data_AF-I1BQY2-F1
#
_entry.id   AF-I1BQY2-F1
#
_cell.length_a   1.000
_cell.length_b   1.000
_cell.length_c   1.000
_cell.angle_alpha   90.00
_cell.angle_beta   90.00
_cell.angle_gamma   90.00
#
_symmetry.space_group_name_H-M   'P 1'
#
loop_
_entity.id
_entity.type
_entity.pdbx_description
1 polymer ?
#
loop_
_entity_poly.entity_id
_entity_poly.type
_entity_poly.pdbx_seq_one_letter_code
_entity_poly.pdbx_strand_id
1 'polypeptide(L)'
;MQLMQKYKEVPYWWYCVLFFGGIGLNIGIAYANSSQLPWWGVIFAIALSSILSLPLNLIGAVTGTNFGLNVFAEMICGFILPGYPIANLYFKTLGYNTMSQAGLMAKDLKIGHYLKVPPRWTFFNQMVGTIIGCFFNYLVNKIIVDNETEILLIPGGNQFWSGVSFQTINSAAITWGAVGPMIMFGPNSRYYIILWAFIIGLVLPLPFWLLHKKFPNAGFQYINLPTFLMGLCVLPGANTSWITNSFIIVVISQFYLKRRYTAWFSKYNYLLSAALDSGTSIMVFFLSMAVQGGGNGIAYNFPTWAGNRDDLPYMDYCCATCE
;
A
#
# COMPACT_ATOMS: atom_id res chain seq x y z
N MET A 1 -21.36 2.45 -25.64
CA MET A 1 -20.21 3.20 -26.19
C MET A 1 -20.62 4.40 -27.04
N GLN A 2 -21.71 4.35 -27.83
CA GLN A 2 -22.14 5.47 -28.69
C GLN A 2 -22.46 6.79 -27.96
N LEU A 3 -22.96 6.74 -26.71
CA LEU A 3 -23.26 7.95 -25.93
C LEU A 3 -22.01 8.72 -25.45
N MET A 4 -20.83 8.08 -25.40
CA MET A 4 -19.56 8.71 -24.99
C MET A 4 -18.88 9.47 -26.14
N GLN A 5 -19.17 9.08 -27.39
CA GLN A 5 -18.60 9.73 -28.59
C GLN A 5 -19.00 11.21 -28.72
N LYS A 6 -20.05 11.64 -27.99
CA LYS A 6 -20.47 13.05 -27.92
C LYS A 6 -19.52 13.92 -27.11
N TYR A 7 -18.75 13.34 -26.18
CA TYR A 7 -17.80 14.09 -25.35
C TYR A 7 -16.42 14.12 -26.00
N LYS A 8 -15.81 15.30 -26.02
CA LYS A 8 -14.42 15.44 -26.46
C LYS A 8 -13.51 14.72 -25.48
N GLU A 9 -12.68 13.83 -26.00
CA GLU A 9 -11.64 13.18 -25.22
C GLU A 9 -10.62 14.19 -24.69
N VAL A 10 -9.87 13.75 -23.68
CA VAL A 10 -8.77 14.53 -23.12
C VAL A 10 -7.63 14.54 -24.13
N PRO A 11 -7.11 15.72 -24.52
CA PRO A 11 -5.98 15.79 -25.46
C PRO A 11 -4.77 15.04 -24.90
N TYR A 12 -4.13 14.20 -25.71
CA TYR A 12 -2.91 13.48 -25.32
C TYR A 12 -1.82 14.40 -24.76
N TRP A 13 -1.72 15.63 -25.27
CA TRP A 13 -0.78 16.64 -24.79
C TRP A 13 -0.93 16.95 -23.29
N TRP A 14 -2.13 16.91 -22.72
CA TRP A 14 -2.33 17.17 -21.29
C TRP A 14 -1.62 16.10 -20.44
N TYR A 15 -1.73 14.84 -20.85
CA TYR A 15 -1.00 13.74 -20.20
C TYR A 15 0.51 13.87 -20.40
N CYS A 16 0.96 14.23 -21.60
CA CYS A 16 2.39 14.44 -21.86
C CYS A 16 2.99 15.55 -21.00
N VAL A 17 2.31 16.71 -20.89
CA VAL A 17 2.77 17.84 -20.07
C VAL A 17 2.89 17.43 -18.60
N LEU A 18 1.93 16.69 -18.06
CA LEU A 18 2.00 16.24 -16.67
C LEU A 18 3.05 15.15 -16.46
N PHE A 19 3.23 14.25 -17.43
CA PHE A 19 4.26 13.22 -17.35
C PHE A 19 5.65 13.84 -17.36
N PHE A 20 5.97 14.68 -18.35
CA PHE A 20 7.27 15.33 -18.43
C PHE A 20 7.48 16.40 -17.36
N GLY A 21 6.44 17.17 -17.02
CA GLY A 21 6.48 18.12 -15.92
C GLY A 21 6.71 17.44 -14.56
N GLY A 22 6.06 16.29 -14.34
CA GLY A 22 6.26 15.44 -13.17
C GLY A 22 7.68 14.88 -13.09
N ILE A 23 8.24 14.40 -14.20
CA ILE A 23 9.65 13.95 -14.25
C ILE A 23 10.58 15.11 -13.87
N GLY A 24 10.39 16.29 -14.45
CA GLY A 24 11.20 17.47 -14.16
C GLY A 24 11.13 17.88 -12.68
N LEU A 25 9.94 17.90 -12.10
CA LEU A 25 9.74 18.17 -10.66
C LEU A 25 10.44 17.13 -9.78
N ASN A 26 10.31 15.84 -10.10
CA ASN A 26 10.96 14.78 -9.32
C ASN A 26 12.49 14.87 -9.38
N ILE A 27 13.06 15.20 -10.56
CA ILE A 27 14.49 15.44 -10.69
C ILE A 27 14.91 16.67 -9.86
N GLY A 28 14.16 17.77 -9.95
CA GLY A 28 14.42 18.98 -9.17
C GLY A 28 14.41 18.73 -7.66
N ILE A 29 13.41 18.01 -7.15
CA ILE A 29 13.30 17.64 -5.73
C ILE A 29 14.41 16.68 -5.32
N ALA A 30 14.75 15.70 -6.16
CA ALA A 30 15.83 14.76 -5.89
C ALA A 30 17.17 15.48 -5.68
N TYR A 31 17.47 16.50 -6.48
CA TYR A 31 18.67 17.31 -6.32
C TYR A 31 18.58 18.29 -5.14
N ALA A 32 17.43 18.93 -4.92
CA ALA A 32 17.23 19.86 -3.81
C ALA A 32 17.43 19.16 -2.45
N ASN A 33 16.96 17.92 -2.31
CA ASN A 33 17.07 17.15 -1.07
C ASN A 33 18.39 16.36 -0.94
N SER A 34 19.36 16.55 -1.83
CA SER A 34 20.63 15.79 -1.83
C SER A 34 20.42 14.28 -1.73
N SER A 35 19.45 13.74 -2.48
CA SER A 35 18.96 12.36 -2.35
C SER A 35 19.97 11.27 -2.74
N GLN A 36 21.18 11.65 -3.18
CA GLN A 36 22.25 10.77 -3.69
C GLN A 36 21.85 9.94 -4.92
N LEU A 37 20.62 10.10 -5.42
CA LEU A 37 20.12 9.46 -6.62
C LEU A 37 20.43 10.34 -7.84
N PRO A 38 21.14 9.82 -8.86
CA PRO A 38 21.40 10.57 -10.08
C PRO A 38 20.12 10.75 -10.92
N TRP A 39 20.09 11.78 -11.77
CA TRP A 39 18.95 12.09 -12.64
C TRP A 39 18.47 10.90 -13.49
N TRP A 40 19.39 10.08 -13.99
CA TRP A 40 19.05 8.89 -14.77
C TRP A 40 18.38 7.81 -13.93
N GLY A 41 18.66 7.76 -12.62
CA GLY A 41 18.00 6.86 -11.68
C GLY A 41 16.51 7.18 -11.52
N VAL A 42 16.14 8.46 -11.54
CA VAL A 42 14.73 8.91 -11.53
C VAL A 42 14.02 8.44 -12.79
N ILE A 43 14.63 8.66 -13.96
CA ILE A 43 14.07 8.25 -15.25
C ILE A 43 13.93 6.73 -15.31
N PHE A 44 14.93 6.00 -14.84
CA PHE A 44 14.91 4.55 -14.80
C PHE A 44 13.80 4.02 -13.89
N ALA A 45 13.60 4.61 -12.70
CA ALA A 45 12.51 4.25 -11.79
C ALA A 45 11.14 4.43 -12.45
N ILE A 46 10.93 5.56 -13.14
CA ILE A 46 9.67 5.89 -13.81
C ILE A 46 9.45 4.99 -15.03
N ALA A 47 10.49 4.68 -15.80
CA ALA A 47 10.42 3.76 -16.93
C ALA A 47 10.06 2.33 -16.47
N LEU A 48 10.74 1.83 -15.43
CA LEU A 48 10.45 0.54 -14.82
C LEU A 48 9.00 0.49 -14.30
N SER A 49 8.58 1.53 -13.59
CA SER A 49 7.21 1.67 -13.08
C SER A 49 6.17 1.67 -14.21
N SER A 50 6.44 2.39 -15.30
CA SER A 50 5.53 2.47 -16.45
C SER A 50 5.34 1.13 -17.15
N ILE A 51 6.43 0.36 -17.33
CA ILE A 51 6.38 -0.97 -17.95
C ILE A 51 5.63 -1.96 -17.06
N LEU A 52 5.92 -1.97 -15.76
CA LEU A 52 5.35 -2.92 -14.80
C LEU A 52 3.93 -2.52 -14.34
N SER A 53 3.52 -1.27 -14.54
CA SER A 53 2.19 -0.78 -14.21
C SER A 53 1.09 -1.54 -14.92
N LEU A 54 1.23 -1.81 -16.22
CA LEU A 54 0.19 -2.51 -16.99
C LEU A 54 -0.09 -3.93 -16.47
N PRO A 55 0.90 -4.86 -16.39
CA PRO A 55 0.64 -6.22 -15.94
C PRO A 55 0.21 -6.27 -14.46
N LEU A 56 0.80 -5.45 -13.59
CA LEU A 56 0.50 -5.51 -12.15
C LEU A 56 -0.88 -4.95 -11.83
N ASN A 57 -1.27 -3.83 -12.45
CA ASN A 57 -2.62 -3.29 -12.29
C ASN A 57 -3.67 -4.17 -12.97
N LEU A 58 -3.31 -4.93 -14.02
CA LEU A 58 -4.20 -5.92 -14.62
C LEU A 58 -4.44 -7.11 -13.69
N ILE A 59 -3.38 -7.61 -13.03
CA ILE A 59 -3.52 -8.64 -12.00
C ILE A 59 -4.42 -8.12 -10.86
N GLY A 60 -4.16 -6.92 -10.35
CA GLY A 60 -4.99 -6.29 -9.31
C GLY A 60 -6.45 -6.12 -9.73
N ALA A 61 -6.71 -5.82 -11.01
CA ALA A 61 -8.06 -5.72 -11.54
C ALA A 61 -8.81 -7.06 -11.61
N VAL A 62 -8.08 -8.19 -11.74
CA VAL A 62 -8.67 -9.54 -11.79
C VAL A 62 -8.78 -10.16 -10.40
N THR A 63 -7.73 -10.08 -9.59
CA THR A 63 -7.66 -10.72 -8.28
C THR A 63 -8.27 -9.87 -7.16
N GLY A 64 -8.44 -8.57 -7.39
CA GLY A 64 -8.85 -7.61 -6.37
C GLY A 64 -7.76 -7.28 -5.35
N THR A 65 -6.52 -7.75 -5.55
CA THR A 65 -5.38 -7.56 -4.65
C THR A 65 -4.20 -6.97 -5.40
N ASN A 66 -3.63 -5.87 -4.89
CA ASN A 66 -2.47 -5.22 -5.50
C ASN A 66 -1.17 -5.84 -5.00
N PHE A 67 -0.21 -6.04 -5.89
CA PHE A 67 1.11 -6.57 -5.56
C PHE A 67 2.09 -5.44 -5.26
N GLY A 68 2.87 -5.59 -4.19
CA GLY A 68 3.87 -4.61 -3.78
C GLY A 68 5.14 -4.72 -4.61
N LEU A 69 5.41 -3.74 -5.47
CA LEU A 69 6.68 -3.64 -6.22
C LEU A 69 7.85 -3.15 -5.34
N ASN A 70 7.59 -2.79 -4.09
CA ASN A 70 8.54 -2.15 -3.19
C ASN A 70 9.89 -2.89 -3.09
N VAL A 71 9.85 -4.19 -2.77
CA VAL A 71 11.07 -5.00 -2.59
C VAL A 71 11.79 -5.21 -3.92
N PHE A 72 11.05 -5.37 -5.02
CA PHE A 72 11.64 -5.57 -6.33
C PHE A 72 12.37 -4.32 -6.85
N ALA A 73 11.77 -3.14 -6.64
CA ALA A 73 12.43 -1.86 -6.94
C ALA A 73 13.67 -1.63 -6.06
N GLU A 74 13.57 -1.93 -4.76
CA GLU A 74 14.71 -1.82 -3.83
C GLU A 74 15.85 -2.75 -4.22
N MET A 75 15.55 -3.96 -4.65
CA MET A 75 16.53 -4.93 -5.10
C MET A 75 17.26 -4.44 -6.37
N ILE A 76 16.51 -3.98 -7.38
CA ILE A 76 17.09 -3.45 -8.62
C ILE A 76 18.01 -2.26 -8.32
N CYS A 77 17.54 -1.29 -7.53
CA CYS A 77 18.37 -0.14 -7.18
C CYS A 77 19.57 -0.55 -6.33
N GLY A 78 19.42 -1.49 -5.39
CA GLY A 78 20.51 -2.02 -4.58
C GLY A 78 21.61 -2.69 -5.40
N PHE A 79 21.29 -3.30 -6.54
CA PHE A 79 22.30 -3.81 -7.47
C PHE A 79 23.00 -2.71 -8.29
N ILE A 80 22.29 -1.63 -8.59
CA ILE A 80 22.79 -0.55 -9.45
C ILE A 80 23.61 0.48 -8.65
N LEU A 81 23.15 0.85 -7.46
CA LEU A 81 23.73 1.84 -6.56
C LEU A 81 23.92 1.24 -5.15
N PRO A 82 24.81 0.25 -4.98
CA PRO A 82 25.08 -0.29 -3.66
C PRO A 82 25.74 0.77 -2.76
N GLY A 83 25.39 0.77 -1.47
CA GLY A 83 25.94 1.68 -0.46
C GLY A 83 25.15 2.97 -0.24
N TYR A 84 24.13 3.25 -1.06
CA TYR A 84 23.33 4.48 -0.96
C TYR A 84 21.88 4.19 -0.53
N PRO A 85 21.59 4.11 0.79
CA PRO A 85 20.24 3.80 1.29
C PRO A 85 19.22 4.89 0.96
N ILE A 86 19.61 6.16 0.97
CA ILE A 86 18.72 7.29 0.66
C ILE A 86 18.32 7.23 -0.82
N ALA A 87 19.27 6.98 -1.71
CA ALA A 87 18.98 6.82 -3.14
C ALA A 87 17.99 5.65 -3.37
N ASN A 88 18.20 4.53 -2.68
CA ASN A 88 17.31 3.38 -2.75
C ASN A 88 15.87 3.69 -2.28
N LEU A 89 15.74 4.47 -1.20
CA LEU A 89 14.45 4.91 -0.69
C LEU A 89 13.69 5.77 -1.72
N TYR A 90 14.36 6.71 -2.37
CA TYR A 90 13.78 7.53 -3.44
C TYR A 90 13.38 6.66 -4.64
N PHE A 91 14.24 5.74 -5.08
CA PHE A 91 13.96 4.85 -6.20
C PHE A 91 12.70 3.99 -5.95
N LYS A 92 12.58 3.38 -4.77
CA LYS A 92 11.39 2.62 -4.37
C LYS A 92 10.13 3.47 -4.37
N THR A 93 10.20 4.64 -3.73
CA THR A 93 9.05 5.52 -3.57
C THR A 93 8.54 5.95 -4.94
N LEU A 94 9.43 6.33 -5.86
CA LEU A 94 9.09 6.67 -7.23
C LEU A 94 8.55 5.47 -8.01
N GLY A 95 9.20 4.31 -7.90
CA GLY A 95 8.81 3.09 -8.61
C GLY A 95 7.43 2.59 -8.23
N TYR A 96 7.15 2.48 -6.92
CA TYR A 96 5.90 1.94 -6.39
C TYR A 96 4.75 2.94 -6.43
N ASN A 97 4.94 4.18 -5.97
CA ASN A 97 3.84 5.14 -5.92
C ASN A 97 3.38 5.55 -7.32
N THR A 98 4.30 5.72 -8.27
CA THR A 98 3.91 6.04 -9.67
C THR A 98 3.03 4.93 -10.26
N MET A 99 3.38 3.67 -10.00
CA MET A 99 2.61 2.50 -10.45
C MET A 99 1.20 2.49 -9.82
N SER A 100 1.14 2.70 -8.51
CA SER A 100 -0.12 2.71 -7.75
C SER A 100 -1.04 3.85 -8.20
N GLN A 101 -0.48 5.06 -8.36
CA GLN A 101 -1.24 6.22 -8.83
C GLN A 101 -1.72 6.06 -10.27
N ALA A 102 -0.93 5.44 -11.15
CA ALA A 102 -1.38 5.08 -12.50
C ALA A 102 -2.59 4.14 -12.48
N GLY A 103 -2.60 3.15 -11.57
CA GLY A 103 -3.73 2.24 -11.38
C GLY A 103 -4.98 2.93 -10.85
N LEU A 104 -4.84 3.78 -9.83
CA LEU A 104 -5.93 4.60 -9.30
C LEU A 104 -6.50 5.53 -10.37
N MET A 105 -5.62 6.13 -11.18
CA MET A 105 -6.00 6.99 -12.28
C MET A 105 -6.82 6.27 -13.34
N ALA A 106 -6.38 5.08 -13.75
CA ALA A 106 -7.12 4.24 -14.69
C ALA A 106 -8.49 3.82 -14.12
N LYS A 107 -8.54 3.51 -12.81
CA LYS A 107 -9.79 3.16 -12.12
C LYS A 107 -10.79 4.31 -12.16
N ASP A 108 -10.37 5.53 -11.85
CA ASP A 108 -11.25 6.70 -11.82
C ASP A 108 -11.77 7.06 -13.21
N LEU A 109 -10.92 6.97 -14.24
CA LEU A 109 -11.36 7.16 -15.63
C LEU A 109 -12.40 6.12 -16.05
N LYS A 110 -12.25 4.87 -15.61
CA LYS A 110 -13.20 3.79 -15.88
C LYS A 110 -14.53 4.01 -15.16
N ILE A 111 -14.50 4.47 -13.91
CA ILE A 111 -15.72 4.84 -13.16
C ILE A 111 -16.41 6.04 -13.83
N GLY A 112 -15.66 7.07 -14.21
CA GLY A 112 -16.17 8.21 -14.97
C GLY A 112 -16.83 7.76 -16.28
N HIS A 113 -16.25 6.77 -16.94
CA HIS A 113 -16.82 6.15 -18.13
C HIS A 113 -18.15 5.42 -17.82
N TYR A 114 -18.28 4.74 -16.67
CA TYR A 114 -19.56 4.11 -16.29
C TYR A 114 -20.64 5.12 -15.90
N LEU A 115 -20.25 6.20 -15.22
CA LEU A 115 -21.15 7.27 -14.77
C LEU A 115 -21.51 8.28 -15.87
N LYS A 116 -20.93 8.14 -17.07
CA LYS A 116 -21.17 9.02 -18.23
C LYS A 116 -20.78 10.47 -17.97
N VAL A 117 -19.76 10.68 -17.14
CA VAL A 117 -19.20 12.01 -16.86
C VAL A 117 -18.21 12.38 -17.98
N PRO A 118 -18.16 13.66 -18.43
CA PRO A 118 -17.23 14.06 -19.48
C PRO A 118 -15.76 13.81 -19.08
N PRO A 119 -14.93 13.17 -19.93
CA PRO A 119 -13.55 12.79 -19.61
C PRO A 119 -12.63 13.95 -19.17
N ARG A 120 -12.88 15.16 -19.70
CA ARG A 120 -12.10 16.36 -19.32
C ARG A 120 -12.37 16.81 -17.89
N TRP A 121 -13.63 16.69 -17.45
CA TRP A 121 -14.02 17.03 -16.08
C TRP A 121 -13.55 15.98 -15.09
N THR A 122 -13.61 14.69 -15.45
CA THR A 122 -13.03 13.63 -14.59
C THR A 122 -11.54 13.84 -14.39
N PHE A 123 -10.82 14.19 -15.45
CA PHE A 123 -9.40 14.49 -15.37
C PHE A 123 -9.09 15.73 -14.51
N PHE A 124 -9.82 16.83 -14.73
CA PHE A 124 -9.64 18.06 -13.95
C PHE A 124 -9.91 17.82 -12.45
N ASN A 125 -11.01 17.16 -12.11
CA ASN A 125 -11.36 16.84 -10.72
C ASN A 125 -10.30 15.96 -10.05
N GLN A 126 -9.72 15.02 -10.80
CA GLN A 126 -8.63 14.20 -10.31
C GLN A 126 -7.38 15.04 -10.00
N MET A 127 -6.99 15.95 -10.90
CA MET A 127 -5.84 16.85 -10.65
C MET A 127 -6.07 17.74 -9.43
N VAL A 128 -7.24 18.35 -9.31
CA VAL A 128 -7.61 19.17 -8.14
C VAL A 128 -7.58 18.34 -6.86
N GLY A 129 -8.17 17.13 -6.89
CA GLY A 129 -8.19 16.21 -5.76
C GLY A 129 -6.78 15.77 -5.34
N THR A 130 -5.90 15.47 -6.29
CA THR A 130 -4.51 15.12 -6.01
C THR A 130 -3.75 16.29 -5.38
N ILE A 131 -3.91 17.52 -5.90
CA ILE A 131 -3.24 18.71 -5.34
C ILE A 131 -3.69 18.96 -3.90
N ILE A 132 -5.00 19.01 -3.66
CA ILE A 132 -5.56 19.21 -2.31
C ILE A 132 -5.11 18.08 -1.38
N GLY A 133 -5.19 16.83 -1.85
CA GLY A 133 -4.77 15.65 -1.11
C GLY A 133 -3.29 15.70 -0.73
N CYS A 134 -2.40 16.09 -1.64
CA CYS A 134 -0.97 16.21 -1.38
C CYS A 134 -0.68 17.24 -0.28
N PHE A 135 -1.27 18.45 -0.38
CA PHE A 135 -1.07 19.49 0.64
C PHE A 135 -1.63 19.07 2.01
N PHE A 136 -2.84 18.49 2.03
CA PHE A 136 -3.46 18.07 3.27
C PHE A 136 -2.68 16.92 3.94
N ASN A 137 -2.28 15.90 3.18
CA ASN A 137 -1.49 14.79 3.72
C ASN A 137 -0.13 15.26 4.24
N TYR A 138 0.54 16.17 3.53
CA TYR A 138 1.81 16.74 3.99
C TYR A 138 1.64 17.55 5.28
N LEU A 139 0.60 18.41 5.33
CA LEU A 139 0.31 19.22 6.50
C LEU A 139 0.03 18.36 7.74
N VAL A 140 -0.86 17.37 7.61
CA VAL A 140 -1.20 16.46 8.71
C VAL A 140 0.02 15.67 9.16
N ASN A 141 0.82 15.14 8.22
CA ASN A 141 2.04 14.43 8.55
C ASN A 141 3.03 15.32 9.32
N LYS A 142 3.24 16.56 8.85
CA LYS A 142 4.13 17.51 9.52
C LYS A 142 3.66 17.83 10.94
N ILE A 143 2.36 18.12 11.14
CA ILE A 143 1.81 18.42 12.47
C ILE A 143 1.99 17.24 13.42
N ILE A 144 1.70 16.02 12.97
CA ILE A 144 1.84 14.81 13.80
C ILE A 144 3.30 14.58 14.16
N VAL A 145 4.23 14.71 13.20
CA VAL A 145 5.66 14.54 13.46
C VAL A 145 6.14 15.61 14.44
N ASP A 146 5.82 16.88 14.22
CA ASP A 146 6.25 17.98 15.09
C ASP A 146 5.75 17.81 16.54
N ASN A 147 4.54 17.27 16.74
CA ASN A 147 3.93 17.08 18.06
C ASN A 147 4.35 15.77 18.76
N GLU A 148 4.50 14.66 18.01
CA GLU A 148 4.64 13.31 18.56
C GLU A 148 6.01 12.67 18.30
N THR A 149 7.04 13.47 17.94
CA THR A 149 8.38 12.97 17.60
C THR A 149 8.95 12.04 18.67
N GLU A 150 8.82 12.39 19.96
CA GLU A 150 9.40 11.58 21.04
C GLU A 150 8.78 10.18 21.11
N ILE A 151 7.47 10.07 20.93
CA ILE A 151 6.75 8.79 20.96
C ILE A 151 7.06 7.96 19.71
N LEU A 152 7.19 8.60 18.55
CA LEU A 152 7.49 7.93 17.28
C LEU A 152 8.89 7.31 17.22
N LEU A 153 9.83 7.83 18.02
CA LEU A 153 11.19 7.30 18.11
C LEU A 153 11.29 6.04 18.98
N ILE A 154 10.36 5.84 19.92
CA ILE A 154 10.35 4.69 20.82
C ILE A 154 10.03 3.41 20.02
N PRO A 155 10.81 2.32 20.15
CA PRO A 155 10.47 1.03 19.54
C PRO A 155 9.11 0.53 20.04
N GLY A 156 8.16 0.36 19.12
CA GLY A 156 6.76 0.00 19.43
C GLY A 156 5.81 1.19 19.60
N GLY A 157 6.35 2.37 19.91
CA GLY A 157 5.56 3.59 20.19
C GLY A 157 4.68 3.44 21.42
N ASN A 158 3.53 4.13 21.43
CA ASN A 158 2.45 3.89 22.37
C ASN A 158 1.29 3.15 21.66
N GLN A 159 0.16 2.99 22.35
CA GLN A 159 -1.02 2.32 21.80
C GLN A 159 -1.60 3.01 20.55
N PHE A 160 -1.41 4.33 20.42
CA PHE A 160 -2.07 5.16 19.41
C PHE A 160 -1.13 5.56 18.27
N TRP A 161 0.10 5.94 18.61
CA TRP A 161 1.16 6.40 17.73
C TRP A 161 2.29 5.39 17.73
N SER A 162 2.66 4.96 16.53
CA SER A 162 3.76 4.03 16.35
C SER A 162 4.59 4.38 15.12
N GLY A 163 5.91 4.47 15.29
CA GLY A 163 6.87 4.72 14.22
C GLY A 163 7.18 3.49 13.36
N VAL A 164 6.56 2.32 13.62
CA VAL A 164 6.93 1.03 13.01
C VAL A 164 6.92 1.08 11.49
N SER A 165 5.96 1.76 10.86
CA SER A 165 5.90 1.89 9.40
C SER A 165 7.13 2.60 8.83
N PHE A 166 7.57 3.71 9.45
CA PHE A 166 8.77 4.45 9.02
C PHE A 166 10.05 3.69 9.33
N GLN A 167 10.12 3.01 10.49
CA GLN A 167 11.24 2.15 10.87
C GLN A 167 11.40 0.96 9.92
N THR A 168 10.28 0.37 9.45
CA THR A 168 10.28 -0.72 8.47
C THR A 168 10.82 -0.25 7.13
N ILE A 169 10.40 0.94 6.68
CA ILE A 169 10.92 1.57 5.46
C ILE A 169 12.42 1.85 5.59
N ASN A 170 12.88 2.38 6.72
CA ASN A 170 14.30 2.64 6.96
C ASN A 170 15.13 1.35 7.01
N SER A 171 14.65 0.33 7.73
CA SER A 171 15.30 -0.98 7.82
C SER A 171 15.42 -1.66 6.46
N ALA A 172 14.38 -1.55 5.62
CA ALA A 172 14.41 -2.04 4.25
C ALA A 172 15.43 -1.29 3.39
N ALA A 173 15.48 0.04 3.50
CA ALA A 173 16.44 0.86 2.76
C ALA A 173 17.90 0.54 3.15
N ILE A 174 18.18 0.29 4.43
CA ILE A 174 19.50 -0.15 4.90
C ILE A 174 19.84 -1.54 4.36
N THR A 175 18.91 -2.49 4.46
CA THR A 175 19.14 -3.88 4.03
C THR A 175 19.40 -3.99 2.53
N TRP A 176 18.53 -3.37 1.72
CA TRP A 176 18.61 -3.48 0.26
C TRP A 176 19.52 -2.42 -0.39
N GLY A 177 19.69 -1.26 0.25
CA GLY A 177 20.47 -0.14 -0.31
C GLY A 177 21.87 -0.03 0.26
N ALA A 178 22.01 0.09 1.59
CA ALA A 178 23.31 0.30 2.23
C ALA A 178 24.19 -0.97 2.20
N VAL A 179 23.66 -2.12 2.62
CA VAL A 179 24.40 -3.39 2.57
C VAL A 179 24.40 -3.97 1.15
N GLY A 180 23.28 -3.82 0.46
CA GLY A 180 23.12 -4.27 -0.91
C GLY A 180 22.75 -5.76 -1.03
N PRO A 181 22.04 -6.14 -2.09
CA PRO A 181 21.51 -7.49 -2.26
C PRO A 181 22.58 -8.56 -2.44
N MET A 182 23.76 -8.21 -2.99
CA MET A 182 24.84 -9.18 -3.21
C MET A 182 25.51 -9.63 -1.91
N ILE A 183 25.64 -8.74 -0.92
CA ILE A 183 26.22 -9.07 0.39
C ILE A 183 25.17 -9.77 1.26
N MET A 184 23.92 -9.28 1.25
CA MET A 184 22.85 -9.86 2.06
C MET A 184 22.33 -11.20 1.52
N PHE A 185 22.21 -11.37 0.20
CA PHE A 185 21.57 -12.55 -0.41
C PHE A 185 22.44 -13.27 -1.44
N GLY A 186 23.73 -12.95 -1.51
CA GLY A 186 24.67 -13.64 -2.41
C GLY A 186 24.92 -15.10 -2.03
N PRO A 187 25.65 -15.86 -2.86
CA PRO A 187 25.87 -17.31 -2.68
C PRO A 187 26.52 -17.68 -1.35
N ASN A 188 27.32 -16.78 -0.78
CA ASN A 188 28.04 -16.99 0.48
C ASN A 188 27.25 -16.52 1.71
N SER A 189 26.06 -15.97 1.54
CA SER A 189 25.22 -15.51 2.65
C SER A 189 24.27 -16.61 3.13
N ARG A 190 23.93 -16.57 4.42
CA ARG A 190 22.88 -17.40 5.03
C ARG A 190 21.51 -17.23 4.35
N TYR A 191 21.27 -16.09 3.70
CA TYR A 191 19.99 -15.73 3.10
C TYR A 191 19.92 -15.94 1.57
N TYR A 192 20.85 -16.68 0.98
CA TYR A 192 20.88 -16.93 -0.48
C TYR A 192 19.56 -17.51 -1.04
N ILE A 193 18.83 -18.29 -0.23
CA ILE A 193 17.56 -18.90 -0.60
C ILE A 193 16.47 -17.87 -0.97
N ILE A 194 16.59 -16.64 -0.49
CA ILE A 194 15.60 -15.59 -0.75
C ILE A 194 15.60 -15.19 -2.23
N LEU A 195 16.75 -15.17 -2.91
CA LEU A 195 16.78 -14.94 -4.37
C LEU A 195 16.18 -16.12 -5.14
N TRP A 196 16.33 -17.35 -4.64
CA TRP A 196 15.67 -18.53 -5.21
C TRP A 196 14.15 -18.49 -5.07
N ALA A 197 13.60 -17.70 -4.14
CA ALA A 197 12.16 -17.52 -4.00
C ALA A 197 11.50 -16.95 -5.27
N PHE A 198 12.22 -16.16 -6.09
CA PHE A 198 11.70 -15.71 -7.39
C PHE A 198 11.50 -16.87 -8.37
N ILE A 199 12.47 -17.79 -8.42
CA ILE A 199 12.40 -18.98 -9.29
C ILE A 199 11.32 -19.93 -8.77
N ILE A 200 11.29 -20.16 -7.45
CA ILE A 200 10.24 -20.94 -6.80
C ILE A 200 8.87 -20.34 -7.13
N GLY A 201 8.69 -19.03 -6.99
CA GLY A 201 7.44 -18.33 -7.32
C GLY A 201 7.03 -18.44 -8.79
N LEU A 202 7.99 -18.47 -9.72
CA LEU A 202 7.73 -18.69 -11.15
C LEU A 202 7.30 -20.14 -11.44
N VAL A 203 7.93 -21.10 -10.77
CA VAL A 203 7.66 -22.52 -10.98
C VAL A 203 6.41 -22.98 -10.24
N LEU A 204 6.07 -22.38 -9.09
CA LEU A 204 5.00 -22.86 -8.21
C LEU A 204 3.62 -22.96 -8.87
N PRO A 205 3.20 -22.05 -9.77
CA PRO A 205 1.94 -22.19 -10.50
C PRO A 205 1.92 -23.37 -11.49
N LEU A 206 3.08 -23.83 -12.00
CA LEU A 206 3.15 -24.87 -13.04
C LEU A 206 2.65 -26.24 -12.57
N PRO A 207 3.04 -26.77 -11.39
CA PRO A 207 2.47 -28.00 -10.83
C PRO A 207 0.95 -27.94 -10.69
N PHE A 208 0.39 -26.82 -10.21
CA PHE A 208 -1.07 -26.68 -10.05
C PHE A 208 -1.79 -26.62 -11.39
N TRP A 209 -1.19 -25.99 -12.39
CA TRP A 209 -1.71 -26.00 -13.76
C TRP A 209 -1.68 -27.41 -14.37
N LEU A 210 -0.60 -28.17 -14.18
CA LEU A 210 -0.49 -29.56 -14.64
C LEU A 210 -1.50 -30.48 -13.91
N LEU A 211 -1.69 -30.28 -12.61
CA LEU A 211 -2.69 -31.00 -11.81
C LEU A 211 -4.11 -30.69 -12.26
N HIS A 212 -4.42 -29.44 -12.60
CA HIS A 212 -5.71 -29.08 -13.18
C HIS A 212 -5.93 -29.76 -14.54
N LYS A 213 -4.90 -29.84 -15.39
CA LYS A 213 -4.99 -30.54 -16.69
C LYS A 213 -5.20 -32.06 -16.52
N LYS A 214 -4.62 -32.67 -15.49
CA LYS A 214 -4.76 -34.11 -15.22
C LYS A 214 -6.06 -34.46 -14.48
N PHE A 215 -6.55 -33.58 -13.61
CA PHE A 215 -7.77 -33.76 -12.81
C PHE A 215 -8.68 -32.53 -12.92
N PRO A 216 -9.41 -32.39 -14.05
CA PRO A 216 -10.24 -31.20 -14.30
C PRO A 216 -11.38 -31.04 -13.27
N ASN A 217 -11.89 -32.14 -12.69
CA ASN A 217 -13.00 -32.12 -11.74
C ASN A 217 -12.61 -31.86 -10.28
N ALA A 218 -11.31 -31.80 -9.95
CA ALA A 218 -10.84 -31.68 -8.56
C ALA A 218 -10.85 -30.23 -8.01
N GLY A 219 -11.28 -29.24 -8.80
CA GLY A 219 -11.44 -27.86 -8.33
C GLY A 219 -10.15 -27.02 -8.26
N PHE A 220 -9.04 -27.50 -8.83
CA PHE A 220 -7.76 -26.76 -8.88
C PHE A 220 -7.84 -25.39 -9.58
N GLN A 221 -8.90 -25.12 -10.36
CA GLN A 221 -9.19 -23.81 -10.96
C GLN A 221 -9.49 -22.69 -9.94
N TYR A 222 -9.90 -23.03 -8.72
CA TYR A 222 -10.24 -22.04 -7.69
C TYR A 222 -9.02 -21.60 -6.85
N ILE A 223 -7.87 -22.26 -7.01
CA ILE A 223 -6.67 -21.96 -6.25
C ILE A 223 -5.89 -20.85 -6.97
N ASN A 224 -6.07 -19.61 -6.51
CA ASN A 224 -5.24 -18.49 -6.92
C ASN A 224 -3.98 -18.43 -6.05
N LEU A 225 -2.94 -19.12 -6.52
CA LEU A 225 -1.71 -19.31 -5.77
C LEU A 225 -0.94 -18.01 -5.46
N PRO A 226 -0.79 -17.05 -6.40
CA PRO A 226 -0.26 -15.73 -6.09
C PRO A 226 -0.97 -15.03 -4.91
N THR A 227 -2.30 -15.06 -4.87
CA THR A 227 -3.08 -14.45 -3.78
C THR A 227 -2.87 -15.19 -2.45
N PHE A 228 -2.74 -16.52 -2.49
CA PHE A 228 -2.41 -17.31 -1.31
C PHE A 228 -1.03 -16.96 -0.73
N LEU A 229 0.00 -16.87 -1.59
CA LEU A 229 1.35 -16.50 -1.17
C LEU A 229 1.42 -15.06 -0.63
N MET A 230 0.65 -14.13 -1.20
CA MET A 230 0.53 -12.78 -0.65
C MET A 230 0.03 -12.77 0.79
N GLY A 231 -0.94 -13.61 1.13
CA GLY A 231 -1.45 -13.73 2.50
C GLY A 231 -0.36 -14.15 3.50
N LEU A 232 0.58 -15.00 3.07
CA LEU A 232 1.71 -15.44 3.90
C LEU A 232 2.75 -14.33 4.14
N CYS A 233 2.80 -13.30 3.29
CA CYS A 233 3.71 -12.17 3.46
C CYS A 233 3.25 -11.18 4.53
N VAL A 234 2.01 -11.28 5.01
CA VAL A 234 1.46 -10.38 6.01
C VAL A 234 1.88 -10.84 7.39
N LEU A 235 2.85 -10.14 7.98
CA LEU A 235 3.26 -10.33 9.36
C LEU A 235 2.50 -9.34 10.26
N PRO A 236 2.03 -9.75 11.46
CA PRO A 236 1.47 -8.83 12.43
C PRO A 236 2.59 -7.93 12.97
N GLY A 237 2.71 -6.73 12.39
CA GLY A 237 3.69 -5.72 12.77
C GLY A 237 3.13 -4.61 13.68
N ALA A 238 1.87 -4.70 14.09
CA ALA A 238 1.22 -3.70 14.92
C ALA A 238 0.63 -4.37 16.17
N ASN A 239 0.49 -3.59 17.25
CA ASN A 239 -0.14 -4.02 18.52
C ASN A 239 -1.62 -4.41 18.34
N THR A 240 -2.21 -4.22 17.15
CA THR A 240 -3.62 -4.49 16.88
C THR A 240 -3.85 -5.86 16.24
N SER A 241 -4.82 -6.61 16.76
CA SER A 241 -5.24 -7.93 16.24
C SER A 241 -6.18 -7.82 15.03
N TRP A 242 -5.76 -7.10 13.99
CA TRP A 242 -6.61 -6.84 12.82
C TRP A 242 -6.83 -8.08 11.93
N ILE A 243 -5.88 -9.03 11.89
CA ILE A 243 -5.97 -10.26 11.07
C ILE A 243 -7.13 -11.13 11.55
N THR A 244 -7.19 -11.41 12.86
CA THR A 244 -8.26 -12.23 13.46
C THR A 244 -9.63 -11.58 13.28
N ASN A 245 -9.72 -10.27 13.52
CA ASN A 245 -10.98 -9.54 13.32
C ASN A 245 -11.43 -9.58 11.85
N SER A 246 -10.50 -9.38 10.91
CA SER A 246 -10.77 -9.48 9.48
C SER A 246 -11.27 -10.87 9.09
N PHE A 247 -10.67 -11.93 9.65
CA PHE A 247 -11.12 -13.30 9.42
C PHE A 247 -12.56 -13.54 9.88
N ILE A 248 -12.92 -13.08 11.09
CA ILE A 248 -14.28 -13.19 11.64
C ILE A 248 -15.28 -12.46 10.72
N ILE A 249 -14.97 -11.23 10.33
CA ILE A 249 -15.84 -10.42 9.44
C ILE A 249 -16.01 -11.12 8.09
N VAL A 250 -14.93 -11.67 7.52
CA VAL A 250 -14.98 -12.41 6.25
C VAL A 250 -15.85 -13.66 6.37
N VAL A 251 -15.75 -14.43 7.44
CA VAL A 251 -16.62 -15.60 7.66
C VAL A 251 -18.08 -15.18 7.75
N ILE A 252 -18.40 -14.15 8.55
CA ILE A 252 -19.79 -13.71 8.69
C ILE A 252 -20.34 -13.15 7.37
N SER A 253 -19.59 -12.30 6.68
CA SER A 253 -20.04 -11.65 5.45
C SER A 253 -20.04 -12.60 4.25
N GLN A 254 -18.91 -13.25 3.96
CA GLN A 254 -18.72 -14.03 2.74
C GLN A 254 -19.19 -15.49 2.86
N PHE A 255 -19.15 -16.09 4.05
CA PHE A 255 -19.61 -17.46 4.24
C PHE A 255 -21.06 -17.54 4.70
N TYR A 256 -21.47 -16.77 5.72
CA TYR A 256 -22.83 -16.84 6.25
C TYR A 256 -23.84 -15.97 5.48
N LEU A 257 -23.63 -14.65 5.42
CA LEU A 257 -24.57 -13.69 4.80
C LEU A 257 -24.76 -13.94 3.31
N LYS A 258 -23.66 -14.15 2.57
CA LYS A 258 -23.71 -14.42 1.13
C LYS A 258 -24.47 -15.71 0.77
N ARG A 259 -24.41 -16.75 1.61
CA ARG A 259 -25.08 -18.04 1.35
C ARG A 259 -26.55 -18.04 1.79
N ARG A 260 -26.86 -17.42 2.93
CA ARG A 260 -28.22 -17.47 3.52
C ARG A 260 -29.11 -16.30 3.08
N TYR A 261 -28.53 -15.13 2.79
CA TYR A 261 -29.26 -13.88 2.51
C TYR A 261 -28.76 -13.18 1.24
N THR A 262 -28.71 -13.90 0.12
CA THR A 262 -28.16 -13.43 -1.17
C THR A 262 -28.81 -12.14 -1.68
N ALA A 263 -30.12 -11.98 -1.48
CA ALA A 263 -30.87 -10.79 -1.90
C ALA A 263 -30.43 -9.53 -1.13
N TRP A 264 -30.20 -9.66 0.18
CA TRP A 264 -29.70 -8.55 0.99
C TRP A 264 -28.24 -8.25 0.64
N PHE A 265 -27.40 -9.29 0.54
CA PHE A 265 -25.98 -9.15 0.24
C PHE A 265 -25.75 -8.41 -1.09
N SER A 266 -26.47 -8.76 -2.14
CA SER A 266 -26.29 -8.13 -3.46
C SER A 266 -26.71 -6.64 -3.48
N LYS A 267 -27.69 -6.26 -2.64
CA LYS A 267 -28.22 -4.90 -2.60
C LYS A 267 -27.43 -3.96 -1.68
N TYR A 268 -27.02 -4.44 -0.51
CA TYR A 268 -26.50 -3.58 0.56
C TYR A 268 -25.02 -3.78 0.89
N ASN A 269 -24.39 -4.88 0.48
CA ASN A 269 -23.01 -5.16 0.91
C ASN A 269 -22.02 -4.07 0.48
N TYR A 270 -22.13 -3.57 -0.76
CA TYR A 270 -21.27 -2.48 -1.24
C TYR A 270 -21.51 -1.16 -0.49
N LEU A 271 -22.77 -0.85 -0.17
CA LEU A 271 -23.12 0.36 0.58
C LEU A 271 -22.61 0.27 2.02
N LEU A 272 -22.77 -0.89 2.66
CA LEU A 272 -22.26 -1.15 4.01
C LEU A 272 -20.74 -1.06 4.05
N SER A 273 -20.04 -1.67 3.09
CA SER A 273 -18.57 -1.56 2.97
C SER A 273 -18.13 -0.10 2.86
N ALA A 274 -18.75 0.67 1.96
CA ALA A 274 -18.43 2.07 1.78
C ALA A 274 -18.70 2.91 3.04
N ALA A 275 -19.77 2.61 3.77
CA ALA A 275 -20.11 3.28 5.02
C ALA A 275 -19.11 2.94 6.15
N LEU A 276 -18.69 1.68 6.25
CA LEU A 276 -17.68 1.26 7.22
C LEU A 276 -16.31 1.90 6.94
N ASP A 277 -15.86 1.90 5.68
CA ASP A 277 -14.58 2.49 5.29
C ASP A 277 -14.55 4.02 5.51
N SER A 278 -15.62 4.72 5.10
CA SER A 278 -15.70 6.17 5.29
C SER A 278 -15.91 6.57 6.76
N GLY A 279 -16.77 5.86 7.48
CA GLY A 279 -17.04 6.11 8.90
C GLY A 279 -15.81 5.89 9.77
N THR A 280 -15.07 4.80 9.54
CA THR A 280 -13.81 4.52 10.25
C THR A 280 -12.74 5.56 9.92
N SER A 281 -12.58 5.96 8.66
CA SER A 281 -11.60 6.98 8.26
C SER A 281 -11.87 8.32 8.96
N ILE A 282 -13.14 8.75 9.01
CA ILE A 282 -13.54 9.98 9.71
C ILE A 282 -13.29 9.85 11.21
N MET A 283 -13.70 8.73 11.82
CA MET A 283 -13.51 8.47 13.25
C MET A 283 -12.02 8.50 13.63
N VAL A 284 -11.17 7.79 12.88
CA VAL A 284 -9.72 7.75 13.12
C VAL A 284 -9.12 9.14 13.00
N PHE A 285 -9.47 9.91 11.96
CA PHE A 285 -8.98 11.27 11.82
C PHE A 285 -9.34 12.16 13.03
N PHE A 286 -10.59 12.13 13.48
CA PHE A 286 -11.01 12.92 14.64
C PHE A 286 -10.37 12.45 15.94
N LEU A 287 -10.30 11.14 16.19
CA LEU A 287 -9.69 10.60 17.40
C LEU A 287 -8.18 10.92 17.43
N SER A 288 -7.48 10.71 16.33
CA SER A 288 -6.05 10.98 16.25
C SER A 288 -5.74 12.47 16.39
N MET A 289 -6.48 13.36 15.73
CA MET A 289 -6.19 14.80 15.76
C MET A 289 -6.69 15.50 17.03
N ALA A 290 -7.88 15.15 17.53
CA ALA A 290 -8.53 15.87 18.63
C ALA A 290 -8.31 15.24 20.01
N VAL A 291 -8.15 13.92 20.09
CA VAL A 291 -8.13 13.19 21.37
C VAL A 291 -6.74 12.65 21.68
N GLN A 292 -6.02 12.13 20.70
CA GLN A 292 -4.77 11.40 20.93
C GLN A 292 -3.52 12.28 20.77
N GLY A 293 -3.64 13.61 20.78
CA GLY A 293 -2.48 14.51 20.73
C GLY A 293 -1.98 14.90 19.33
N GLY A 294 -2.54 14.32 18.26
CA GLY A 294 -2.04 14.59 16.90
C GLY A 294 -2.10 16.07 16.48
N GLY A 295 -3.12 16.82 16.90
CA GLY A 295 -3.27 18.25 16.54
C GLY A 295 -2.51 19.23 17.44
N ASN A 296 -2.64 19.09 18.76
CA ASN A 296 -2.14 20.06 19.74
C ASN A 296 -1.06 19.47 20.69
N GLY A 297 -0.62 18.23 20.49
CA GLY A 297 0.31 17.52 21.39
C GLY A 297 -0.27 17.11 22.74
N ILE A 298 -1.56 17.37 22.99
CA ILE A 298 -2.23 17.03 24.25
C ILE A 298 -3.12 15.82 24.03
N ALA A 299 -2.78 14.71 24.67
CA ALA A 299 -3.63 13.54 24.73
C ALA A 299 -4.70 13.69 25.83
N TYR A 300 -5.97 13.58 25.45
CA TYR A 300 -7.09 13.51 26.37
C TYR A 300 -7.42 12.04 26.64
N ASN A 301 -6.97 11.56 27.80
CA ASN A 301 -7.22 10.17 28.20
C ASN A 301 -8.71 9.96 28.46
N PHE A 302 -9.25 8.87 27.92
CA PHE A 302 -10.58 8.42 28.27
C PHE A 302 -10.62 7.95 29.73
N PRO A 303 -11.78 8.05 30.41
CA PRO A 303 -11.92 7.54 31.77
C PRO A 303 -11.59 6.05 31.82
N THR A 304 -11.22 5.57 33.01
CA THR A 304 -10.99 4.14 33.22
C THR A 304 -12.29 3.36 33.14
N TRP A 305 -12.29 2.30 32.35
CA TRP A 305 -13.41 1.37 32.25
C TRP A 305 -12.89 -0.03 31.93
N ALA A 306 -13.77 -1.03 31.88
CA ALA A 306 -13.38 -2.43 31.70
C ALA A 306 -12.47 -2.67 30.47
N GLY A 307 -12.61 -1.84 29.43
CA GLY A 307 -11.85 -1.82 28.17
C GLY A 307 -10.65 -0.86 28.09
N ASN A 308 -10.46 0.01 29.09
CA ASN A 308 -9.40 1.00 29.17
C ASN A 308 -8.93 1.06 30.63
N ARG A 309 -8.08 0.10 30.97
CA ARG A 309 -7.62 -0.19 32.32
C ARG A 309 -6.25 0.44 32.53
N ASP A 310 -6.14 1.38 33.47
CA ASP A 310 -4.86 2.04 33.81
C ASP A 310 -3.88 1.10 34.54
N ASP A 311 -4.36 -0.06 35.01
CA ASP A 311 -3.55 -1.03 35.75
C ASP A 311 -2.72 -1.98 34.85
N LEU A 312 -2.99 -2.01 33.54
CA LEU A 312 -2.25 -2.84 32.59
C LEU A 312 -1.31 -1.97 31.75
N PRO A 313 -0.02 -2.34 31.61
CA PRO A 313 0.92 -1.61 30.76
C PRO A 313 0.61 -1.75 29.26
N TYR A 314 -0.19 -2.75 28.87
CA TYR A 314 -0.63 -3.01 27.51
C TYR A 314 -2.15 -3.25 27.48
N MET A 315 -2.84 -2.70 26.47
CA MET A 315 -4.28 -2.96 26.22
C MET A 315 -4.58 -4.40 25.83
N ASP A 316 -3.54 -5.08 25.35
CA ASP A 316 -3.59 -6.49 25.07
C ASP A 316 -3.67 -7.14 26.45
N TYR A 317 -4.86 -7.58 26.86
CA TYR A 317 -5.10 -8.33 28.11
C TYR A 317 -4.20 -9.59 28.28
N CYS A 318 -3.27 -9.82 27.36
CA CYS A 318 -2.12 -10.68 27.48
C CYS A 318 -1.14 -10.13 28.52
N CYS A 319 -1.26 -10.66 29.72
CA CYS A 319 -0.29 -10.46 30.79
C CYS A 319 1.02 -11.18 30.45
N ALA A 320 2.06 -10.46 30.04
CA ALA A 320 3.37 -11.04 29.74
C ALA A 320 4.10 -11.55 30.99
N THR A 321 3.67 -11.11 32.18
CA THR A 321 4.22 -11.48 33.49
C THR A 321 3.11 -11.74 34.52
N CYS A 322 2.09 -12.50 34.12
CA CYS A 322 1.22 -13.09 35.15
C CYS A 322 1.93 -14.34 35.67
N GLU A 323 2.34 -14.28 36.94
CA GLU A 323 2.62 -15.49 37.74
C GLU A 323 1.38 -16.39 37.81
#